data_AF-A0A517M701-F1
#
_entry.id   AF-A0A517M701-F1
#
_cell.length_a   1.000
_cell.length_b   1.000
_cell.length_c   1.000
_cell.angle_alpha   90.00
_cell.angle_beta   90.00
_cell.angle_gamma   90.00
#
_symmetry.space_group_name_H-M   'P 1'
#
loop_
_entity.id
_entity.type
_entity.pdbx_description
1 polymer ?
#
loop_
_entity_poly.entity_id
_entity_poly.type
_entity_poly.pdbx_seq_one_letter_code
_entity_poly.pdbx_strand_id
1 'polypeptide(L)'
;MKSLSERYSGSQSNVYETFADLIFCALIVLVLFVLTLAVEVSQRVRAKIPEVAEVTVVEDIHQLSVDEVAELSEKLQKQRAEMNAQREQMLRQQEQIETLRANASKQADAVASKMAALDGEQRFTGATEPASVLLAYEYEREKLVFIRRKEFDHATTRRGGETTVEFLTRQVREMVDLALASRKQRFYTIEEANAIYAAFSEYQQINPSDDSYSISSERIGVIYASKLSGYIAGDKTLSDSAVAVIERVINSNFDQTSGESDAMYPAATVIVGDQQLMLNGVALTAKDFKDILLAFGGRGVMLDFEGYTGKAPDWLVKQVLEPTGYIGKTPKLPGS
;
A
#
# COMPACT_ATOMS: atom_id res chain seq x y z
N MET A 1 23.98 -20.17 36.28
CA MET A 1 23.20 -20.30 35.02
C MET A 1 23.20 -18.94 34.34
N LYS A 2 23.86 -18.80 33.20
CA LYS A 2 23.91 -17.54 32.43
C LYS A 2 22.57 -17.33 31.73
N SER A 3 22.08 -16.09 31.76
CA SER A 3 20.74 -15.73 31.30
C SER A 3 20.62 -15.78 29.77
N LEU A 4 19.42 -16.07 29.28
CA LEU A 4 19.10 -16.20 27.85
C LEU A 4 19.31 -14.88 27.05
N SER A 5 19.50 -13.74 27.72
CA SER A 5 19.80 -12.46 27.06
C SER A 5 21.25 -12.37 26.55
N GLU A 6 22.21 -13.05 27.18
CA GLU A 6 23.60 -13.08 26.69
C GLU A 6 23.77 -13.93 25.41
N ARG A 7 22.78 -14.77 25.06
CA ARG A 7 22.84 -15.57 23.82
C ARG A 7 22.31 -14.85 22.57
N TYR A 8 21.58 -13.74 22.73
CA TYR A 8 21.00 -13.00 21.61
C TYR A 8 21.87 -11.83 21.13
N SER A 9 22.80 -11.34 21.95
CA SER A 9 23.76 -10.30 21.54
C SER A 9 24.94 -10.83 20.72
N GLY A 10 25.13 -12.16 20.63
CA GLY A 10 26.21 -12.79 19.86
C GLY A 10 25.83 -13.26 18.45
N SER A 11 24.55 -13.21 18.06
CA SER A 11 24.09 -13.75 16.77
C SER A 11 23.79 -12.70 15.69
N GLN A 12 23.71 -11.41 16.06
CA GLN A 12 23.49 -10.34 15.07
C GLN A 12 24.77 -9.91 14.34
N SER A 13 25.98 -10.20 14.84
CA SER A 13 27.22 -9.88 14.11
C SER A 13 27.46 -10.81 12.91
N ASN A 14 27.07 -12.09 13.00
CA ASN A 14 27.34 -13.08 11.95
C ASN A 14 26.47 -12.92 10.69
N VAL A 15 25.27 -12.33 10.80
CA VAL A 15 24.37 -12.16 9.64
C VAL A 15 24.82 -10.98 8.75
N TYR A 16 25.33 -9.91 9.37
CA TYR A 16 25.91 -8.80 8.62
C TYR A 16 27.25 -9.15 7.97
N GLU A 17 28.08 -9.98 8.62
CA GLU A 17 29.31 -10.52 8.02
C GLU A 17 29.02 -11.41 6.80
N THR A 18 28.05 -12.32 6.91
CA THR A 18 27.70 -13.22 5.79
C THR A 18 27.02 -12.52 4.62
N PHE A 19 26.24 -11.46 4.87
CA PHE A 19 25.63 -10.66 3.81
C PHE A 19 26.66 -9.77 3.10
N ALA A 20 27.60 -9.17 3.83
CA ALA A 20 28.67 -8.38 3.26
C ALA A 20 29.60 -9.22 2.37
N ASP A 21 29.96 -10.43 2.80
CA ASP A 21 30.77 -11.37 2.00
C ASP A 21 30.05 -11.79 0.71
N LEU A 22 28.73 -11.96 0.75
CA LEU A 22 27.95 -12.34 -0.42
C LEU A 22 27.86 -11.21 -1.46
N ILE A 23 27.68 -9.97 -1.00
CA ILE A 23 27.75 -8.78 -1.86
C ILE A 23 29.14 -8.62 -2.47
N PHE A 24 30.19 -8.78 -1.66
CA PHE A 24 31.57 -8.65 -2.13
C PHE A 24 31.92 -9.72 -3.17
N CYS A 25 31.48 -10.96 -2.94
CA CYS A 25 31.64 -12.05 -3.89
C CYS A 25 30.90 -11.78 -5.21
N ALA A 26 29.65 -11.30 -5.14
CA ALA A 26 28.89 -10.92 -6.33
C ALA A 26 29.54 -9.78 -7.13
N LEU A 27 30.13 -8.79 -6.45
CA LEU A 27 30.85 -7.68 -7.05
C LEU A 27 32.12 -8.14 -7.77
N ILE A 28 32.89 -9.05 -7.17
CA ILE A 28 34.08 -9.63 -7.81
C ILE A 28 33.70 -10.40 -9.08
N VAL A 29 32.64 -11.21 -9.03
CA VAL A 29 32.15 -11.94 -10.20
C VAL A 29 31.71 -10.99 -11.31
N LEU A 30 31.01 -9.90 -10.96
CA LEU A 30 30.60 -8.89 -11.93
C LEU A 30 31.81 -8.20 -12.59
N VAL A 31 32.82 -7.83 -11.81
CA VAL A 31 34.05 -7.22 -12.34
C VAL A 31 34.80 -8.18 -13.27
N LEU A 32 34.91 -9.45 -12.90
CA LEU A 32 35.52 -10.47 -13.76
C LEU A 32 34.74 -10.66 -15.06
N PHE A 33 33.41 -10.61 -15.01
CA PHE A 33 32.54 -10.72 -16.19
C PHE A 33 32.68 -9.51 -17.13
N VAL A 34 32.79 -8.30 -16.58
CA VAL A 34 33.05 -7.08 -17.36
C VAL A 34 34.43 -7.14 -18.00
N LEU A 35 35.45 -7.66 -17.30
CA LEU A 35 36.79 -7.83 -17.86
C LEU A 35 36.82 -8.86 -18.99
N THR A 36 36.14 -10.00 -18.88
CA THR A 36 36.05 -10.97 -19.98
C THR A 36 35.30 -10.39 -21.19
N LEU A 37 34.20 -9.65 -20.97
CA LEU A 37 33.51 -8.93 -22.05
C LEU A 37 34.43 -7.90 -22.73
N ALA A 38 35.20 -7.14 -21.96
CA ALA A 38 36.14 -6.16 -22.50
C ALA A 38 37.25 -6.83 -23.33
N VAL A 39 37.75 -7.99 -22.88
CA VAL A 39 38.73 -8.78 -23.65
C VAL A 39 38.11 -9.33 -24.92
N GLU A 40 36.89 -9.85 -24.89
CA GLU A 40 36.19 -10.37 -26.08
C GLU A 40 35.94 -9.27 -27.11
N VAL A 41 35.51 -8.09 -26.66
CA VAL A 41 35.34 -6.91 -27.54
C VAL A 41 36.69 -6.46 -28.12
N SER A 42 37.75 -6.44 -27.31
CA SER A 42 39.10 -6.07 -27.78
C SER A 42 39.67 -7.07 -28.79
N GLN A 43 39.40 -8.37 -28.61
CA GLN A 43 39.78 -9.42 -29.57
C GLN A 43 38.97 -9.33 -30.88
N ARG A 44 37.66 -9.03 -30.81
CA ARG A 44 36.83 -8.82 -32.01
C ARG A 44 37.22 -7.56 -32.78
N VAL A 45 37.73 -6.53 -32.11
CA VAL A 45 38.25 -5.31 -32.76
C VAL A 45 39.62 -5.57 -33.40
N ARG A 46 40.52 -6.32 -32.75
CA ARG A 46 41.80 -6.74 -33.35
C ARG A 46 41.63 -7.69 -34.55
N ALA A 47 40.67 -8.62 -34.50
CA ALA A 47 40.39 -9.53 -35.60
C ALA A 47 39.76 -8.86 -36.84
N LYS A 48 39.37 -7.58 -36.73
CA LYS A 48 38.79 -6.80 -37.83
C LYS A 48 39.76 -5.81 -38.49
N ILE A 49 41.03 -5.80 -38.09
CA ILE A 49 42.08 -5.05 -38.80
C ILE A 49 42.85 -6.05 -39.67
N PRO A 50 42.55 -6.18 -40.98
CA PRO A 50 43.41 -6.96 -41.87
C PRO A 50 44.77 -6.27 -41.99
N GLU A 51 45.83 -7.08 -41.86
CA GLU A 51 47.19 -6.79 -42.28
C GLU A 51 47.21 -6.13 -43.67
N VAL A 52 48.04 -5.11 -43.79
CA VAL A 52 48.35 -4.46 -45.08
C VAL A 52 49.09 -5.47 -45.93
N ALA A 53 48.35 -6.18 -46.79
CA ALA A 53 48.91 -7.02 -47.84
C ALA A 53 49.48 -6.13 -48.95
N GLU A 54 50.68 -6.49 -49.38
CA GLU A 54 51.41 -5.94 -50.53
C GLU A 54 50.52 -5.67 -51.74
N VAL A 55 50.70 -4.47 -52.31
CA VAL A 55 50.15 -4.08 -53.60
C VAL A 55 50.85 -4.91 -54.68
N THR A 56 50.19 -5.97 -55.14
CA THR A 56 50.46 -6.53 -56.46
C THR A 56 49.66 -5.75 -57.50
N VAL A 57 50.40 -5.20 -58.45
CA VAL A 57 49.88 -4.52 -59.65
C VAL A 57 48.98 -5.50 -60.40
N VAL A 58 47.67 -5.22 -60.44
CA VAL A 58 46.75 -5.87 -61.37
C VAL A 58 46.61 -4.93 -62.57
N GLU A 59 47.34 -5.26 -63.63
CA GLU A 59 46.97 -4.89 -64.98
C GLU A 59 45.69 -5.66 -65.32
N ASP A 60 44.55 -4.97 -65.31
CA ASP A 60 43.44 -5.18 -66.25
C ASP A 60 42.33 -4.18 -65.95
N ILE A 61 42.27 -3.11 -66.75
CA ILE A 61 41.16 -2.17 -66.75
C ILE A 61 40.01 -2.84 -67.50
N HIS A 62 39.18 -3.59 -66.79
CA HIS A 62 37.83 -3.91 -67.27
C HIS A 62 37.02 -2.60 -67.31
N GLN A 63 36.82 -2.07 -68.52
CA GLN A 63 35.86 -1.01 -68.75
C GLN A 63 34.46 -1.58 -68.47
N LEU A 64 33.86 -1.18 -67.36
CA LEU A 64 32.46 -1.46 -67.03
C LEU A 64 31.60 -1.11 -68.24
N SER A 65 30.79 -2.06 -68.69
CA SER A 65 29.86 -1.83 -69.79
C SER A 65 28.81 -0.78 -69.38
N VAL A 66 28.26 -0.04 -70.36
CA VAL A 66 27.27 1.02 -70.12
C VAL A 66 26.04 0.49 -69.35
N ASP A 67 25.72 -0.79 -69.53
CA ASP A 67 24.61 -1.48 -68.86
C ASP A 67 24.92 -1.78 -67.38
N GLU A 68 26.16 -2.15 -67.03
CA GLU A 68 26.58 -2.37 -65.64
C GLU A 68 26.62 -1.05 -64.83
N VAL A 69 26.99 0.06 -65.48
CA VAL A 69 26.94 1.40 -64.86
C VAL A 69 25.50 1.83 -64.61
N ALA A 70 24.57 1.52 -65.53
CA ALA A 70 23.15 1.79 -65.35
C ALA A 70 22.57 0.99 -64.17
N GLU A 71 22.88 -0.31 -64.08
CA GLU A 71 22.41 -1.19 -62.99
C GLU A 71 22.98 -0.77 -61.62
N LEU A 72 24.25 -0.35 -61.56
CA LEU A 72 24.86 0.23 -60.35
C LEU A 72 24.21 1.56 -59.95
N SER A 73 23.84 2.39 -60.92
CA SER A 73 23.16 3.66 -60.66
C SER A 73 21.75 3.44 -60.07
N GLU A 74 21.04 2.41 -60.54
CA GLU A 74 19.72 2.04 -60.04
C GLU A 74 19.81 1.47 -58.62
N LYS A 75 20.79 0.59 -58.35
CA LYS A 75 21.09 0.09 -56.99
C LYS A 75 21.45 1.22 -56.02
N LEU A 76 22.24 2.21 -56.46
CA LEU A 76 22.59 3.38 -55.65
C LEU A 76 21.40 4.30 -55.37
N GLN A 77 20.51 4.51 -56.36
CA GLN A 77 19.26 5.25 -56.14
C GLN A 77 18.34 4.53 -55.17
N LYS A 78 18.21 3.21 -55.30
CA LYS A 78 17.40 2.40 -54.39
C LYS A 78 17.95 2.39 -52.96
N GLN A 79 19.27 2.23 -52.80
CA GLN A 79 19.92 2.36 -51.49
C GLN A 79 19.74 3.75 -50.87
N ARG A 80 19.82 4.83 -51.66
CA ARG A 80 19.57 6.19 -51.17
C ARG A 80 18.12 6.37 -50.70
N ALA A 81 17.16 5.81 -51.43
CA ALA A 81 15.74 5.85 -51.03
C ALA A 81 15.49 5.06 -49.73
N GLU A 82 16.07 3.87 -49.60
CA GLU A 82 15.98 3.06 -48.38
C GLU A 82 16.64 3.75 -47.17
N MET A 83 17.81 4.37 -47.36
CA MET A 83 18.51 5.09 -46.30
C MET A 83 17.73 6.33 -45.83
N ASN A 84 17.09 7.04 -46.77
CA ASN A 84 16.22 8.18 -46.43
C ASN A 84 14.98 7.73 -45.66
N ALA A 85 14.34 6.62 -46.07
CA ALA A 85 13.21 6.04 -45.36
C ALA A 85 13.59 5.59 -43.93
N GLN A 86 14.76 4.96 -43.77
CA GLN A 86 15.28 4.60 -42.44
C GLN A 86 15.55 5.84 -41.58
N ARG A 87 16.08 6.92 -42.16
CA ARG A 87 16.34 8.17 -41.45
C ARG A 87 15.05 8.82 -40.96
N GLU A 88 14.00 8.83 -41.77
CA GLU A 88 12.68 9.32 -41.34
C GLU A 88 12.09 8.47 -40.23
N GLN A 89 12.21 7.13 -40.31
CA GLN A 89 11.74 6.24 -39.25
C GLN A 89 12.50 6.47 -37.94
N MET A 90 13.82 6.68 -38.01
CA MET A 90 14.66 6.98 -36.85
C MET A 90 14.25 8.31 -36.20
N LEU A 91 13.97 9.35 -36.99
CA LEU A 91 13.51 10.65 -36.49
C LEU A 91 12.17 10.52 -35.76
N ARG A 92 11.19 9.79 -36.34
CA ARG A 92 9.91 9.51 -35.66
C ARG A 92 10.10 8.73 -34.37
N GLN A 93 11.02 7.76 -34.34
CA GLN A 93 11.35 7.04 -33.12
C GLN A 93 12.01 7.94 -32.07
N GLN A 94 12.87 8.88 -32.47
CA GLN A 94 13.45 9.86 -31.56
C GLN A 94 12.38 10.77 -30.94
N GLU A 95 11.44 11.30 -31.74
CA GLU A 95 10.32 12.10 -31.24
C GLU A 95 9.43 11.30 -30.26
N GLN A 96 9.18 10.02 -30.56
CA GLN A 96 8.46 9.12 -29.66
C GLN A 96 9.21 8.89 -28.33
N ILE A 97 10.54 8.72 -28.39
CA ILE A 97 11.36 8.54 -27.19
C ILE A 97 11.39 9.83 -26.35
N GLU A 98 11.48 11.00 -26.99
CA GLU A 98 11.46 12.29 -26.30
C GLU A 98 10.12 12.56 -25.62
N THR A 99 9.00 12.28 -26.30
CA THR A 99 7.67 12.39 -25.71
C THR A 99 7.47 11.40 -24.56
N LEU A 100 7.91 10.16 -24.71
CA LEU A 100 7.89 9.17 -23.62
C LEU A 100 8.75 9.60 -22.44
N ARG A 101 9.95 10.16 -22.67
CA ARG A 101 10.82 10.70 -21.61
C ARG A 101 10.19 11.89 -20.90
N ALA A 102 9.59 12.83 -21.63
CA ALA A 102 8.91 13.97 -21.06
C ALA A 102 7.71 13.54 -20.19
N ASN A 103 6.94 12.55 -20.66
CA ASN A 103 5.83 11.98 -19.88
C ASN A 103 6.34 11.23 -18.64
N ALA A 104 7.40 10.45 -18.77
CA ALA A 104 8.02 9.74 -17.65
C ALA A 104 8.58 10.70 -16.60
N SER A 105 9.20 11.81 -17.02
CA SER A 105 9.68 12.86 -16.10
C SER A 105 8.53 13.49 -15.32
N LYS A 106 7.46 13.89 -16.02
CA LYS A 106 6.26 14.46 -15.36
C LYS A 106 5.64 13.49 -14.35
N GLN A 107 5.57 12.20 -14.70
CA GLN A 107 5.10 11.17 -13.77
C GLN A 107 6.04 11.00 -12.57
N ALA A 108 7.36 11.02 -12.80
CA ALA A 108 8.34 10.91 -11.72
C ALA A 108 8.26 12.10 -10.76
N ASP A 109 8.12 13.32 -11.27
CA ASP A 109 7.97 14.53 -10.46
C ASP A 109 6.66 14.52 -9.66
N ALA A 110 5.55 14.10 -10.27
CA ALA A 110 4.27 13.96 -9.58
C ALA A 110 4.31 12.88 -8.48
N VAL A 111 4.97 11.75 -8.73
CA VAL A 111 5.17 10.70 -7.73
C VAL A 111 6.08 11.20 -6.61
N ALA A 112 7.15 11.93 -6.92
CA ALA A 112 8.06 12.48 -5.92
C ALA A 112 7.37 13.51 -5.02
N SER A 113 6.54 14.39 -5.59
CA SER A 113 5.71 15.35 -4.85
C SER A 113 4.73 14.65 -3.91
N LYS A 114 3.99 13.65 -4.44
CA LYS A 114 3.09 12.80 -3.64
C LYS A 114 3.82 12.08 -2.52
N MET A 115 4.99 11.52 -2.80
CA MET A 115 5.83 10.86 -1.79
C MET A 115 6.34 11.84 -0.75
N ALA A 116 6.72 13.06 -1.10
CA ALA A 116 7.18 14.05 -0.12
C ALA A 116 6.06 14.51 0.82
N ALA A 117 4.84 14.69 0.29
CA ALA A 117 3.66 15.01 1.10
C ALA A 117 3.27 13.84 2.02
N LEU A 118 3.27 12.61 1.49
CA LEU A 118 3.01 11.39 2.25
C LEU A 118 4.11 11.09 3.28
N ASP A 119 5.38 11.33 2.97
CA ASP A 119 6.50 11.18 3.90
C ASP A 119 6.41 12.23 5.02
N GLY A 120 6.02 13.46 4.67
CA GLY A 120 5.71 14.51 5.64
C GLY A 120 4.62 14.06 6.60
N GLU A 121 3.50 13.58 6.06
CA GLU A 121 2.39 13.01 6.83
C GLU A 121 2.82 11.79 7.66
N GLN A 122 3.52 10.82 7.08
CA GLN A 122 3.96 9.58 7.72
C GLN A 122 4.94 9.84 8.87
N ARG A 123 5.77 10.88 8.79
CA ARG A 123 6.62 11.31 9.91
C ARG A 123 5.81 11.79 11.11
N PHE A 124 4.62 12.36 10.88
CA PHE A 124 3.72 12.79 11.94
C PHE A 124 2.74 11.68 12.37
N THR A 125 2.29 10.83 11.44
CA THR A 125 1.13 9.95 11.66
C THR A 125 1.40 8.45 11.64
N GLY A 126 2.53 8.02 11.08
CA GLY A 126 2.94 6.62 10.87
C GLY A 126 2.02 5.75 9.99
N ALA A 127 0.84 6.24 9.56
CA ALA A 127 -0.10 5.55 8.69
C ALA A 127 -0.56 6.47 7.56
N THR A 128 -0.56 5.95 6.33
CA THR A 128 -0.88 6.68 5.09
C THR A 128 -2.37 6.69 4.74
N GLU A 129 -3.18 5.84 5.39
CA GLU A 129 -4.60 5.70 5.09
C GLU A 129 -5.46 6.54 6.04
N PRO A 130 -6.52 7.23 5.52
CA PRO A 130 -7.50 7.93 6.34
C PRO A 130 -8.07 7.07 7.47
N ALA A 131 -8.43 7.71 8.58
CA ALA A 131 -9.08 7.01 9.67
C ALA A 131 -10.43 6.47 9.21
N SER A 132 -10.71 5.19 9.47
CA SER A 132 -11.99 4.59 9.13
C SER A 132 -12.42 3.56 10.17
N VAL A 133 -13.73 3.34 10.26
CA VAL A 133 -14.33 2.31 11.13
C VAL A 133 -15.06 1.29 10.27
N LEU A 134 -14.85 0.01 10.57
CA LEU A 134 -15.50 -1.09 9.86
C LEU A 134 -16.75 -1.58 10.62
N LEU A 135 -17.88 -1.60 9.92
CA LEU A 135 -19.16 -2.04 10.45
C LEU A 135 -19.75 -3.22 9.65
N ALA A 136 -20.56 -4.02 10.32
CA ALA A 136 -21.51 -4.93 9.69
C ALA A 136 -22.91 -4.71 10.25
N TYR A 137 -23.92 -4.96 9.41
CA TYR A 137 -25.32 -4.78 9.78
C TYR A 137 -26.03 -6.13 9.79
N GLU A 138 -26.57 -6.49 10.95
CA GLU A 138 -27.45 -7.64 11.08
C GLU A 138 -28.88 -7.16 10.83
N TYR A 139 -29.41 -7.53 9.67
CA TYR A 139 -30.67 -7.02 9.13
C TYR A 139 -31.91 -7.71 9.68
N GLU A 140 -31.79 -8.83 10.38
CA GLU A 140 -32.95 -9.49 11.03
C GLU A 140 -33.28 -8.84 12.37
N ARG A 141 -32.27 -8.34 13.08
CA ARG A 141 -32.35 -7.71 14.40
C ARG A 141 -32.26 -6.20 14.33
N GLU A 142 -31.92 -5.66 13.17
CA GLU A 142 -31.69 -4.24 12.92
C GLU A 142 -30.61 -3.66 13.84
N LYS A 143 -29.47 -4.34 13.89
CA LYS A 143 -28.34 -3.97 14.77
C LYS A 143 -27.03 -3.91 14.02
N LEU A 144 -26.12 -3.10 14.54
CA LEU A 144 -24.77 -2.95 14.02
C LEU A 144 -23.75 -3.64 14.91
N VAL A 145 -22.67 -4.11 14.30
CA VAL A 145 -21.50 -4.65 14.99
C VAL A 145 -20.24 -3.99 14.44
N PHE A 146 -19.34 -3.60 15.33
CA PHE A 146 -18.01 -3.11 15.01
C PHE A 146 -17.10 -4.29 14.67
N ILE A 147 -16.60 -4.35 13.44
CA ILE A 147 -15.85 -5.49 12.94
C ILE A 147 -14.36 -5.19 13.05
N ARG A 148 -13.62 -6.14 13.62
CA ARG A 148 -12.19 -6.01 13.78
C ARG A 148 -11.49 -5.87 12.43
N ARG A 149 -10.85 -4.72 12.23
CA ARG A 149 -10.34 -4.29 10.93
C ARG A 149 -9.21 -5.20 10.44
N LYS A 150 -8.26 -5.52 11.31
CA LYS A 150 -7.09 -6.34 10.97
C LYS A 150 -7.46 -7.74 10.49
N GLU A 151 -8.40 -8.40 11.17
CA GLU A 151 -8.89 -9.72 10.78
C GLU A 151 -9.67 -9.67 9.47
N PHE A 152 -10.45 -8.62 9.24
CA PHE A 152 -11.15 -8.41 7.97
C PHE A 152 -10.19 -8.19 6.80
N ASP A 153 -9.20 -7.30 6.97
CA ASP A 153 -8.20 -7.01 5.95
C ASP A 153 -7.36 -8.25 5.63
N HIS A 154 -7.01 -9.03 6.66
CA HIS A 154 -6.34 -10.31 6.48
C HIS A 154 -7.18 -11.31 5.66
N ALA A 155 -8.48 -11.40 5.93
CA ALA A 155 -9.39 -12.28 5.21
C ALA A 155 -9.60 -11.84 3.75
N THR A 156 -9.58 -10.54 3.48
CA THR A 156 -9.92 -9.96 2.17
C THR A 156 -8.71 -9.63 1.30
N THR A 157 -7.51 -9.56 1.88
CA THR A 157 -6.27 -9.29 1.14
C THR A 157 -5.65 -10.59 0.64
N ARG A 158 -5.28 -10.59 -0.65
CA ARG A 158 -4.61 -11.73 -1.29
C ARG A 158 -3.15 -11.81 -0.85
N ARG A 159 -2.67 -13.02 -0.55
CA ARG A 159 -1.26 -13.23 -0.18
C ARG A 159 -0.40 -13.42 -1.43
N GLY A 160 0.88 -13.07 -1.33
CA GLY A 160 1.85 -13.32 -2.40
C GLY A 160 1.93 -14.81 -2.74
N GLY A 161 1.80 -15.14 -4.03
CA GLY A 161 1.84 -16.53 -4.53
C GLY A 161 0.54 -17.32 -4.39
N GLU A 162 -0.53 -16.74 -3.86
CA GLU A 162 -1.81 -17.42 -3.65
C GLU A 162 -2.63 -17.53 -4.95
N THR A 163 -3.02 -18.75 -5.33
CA THR A 163 -3.90 -18.98 -6.49
C THR A 163 -5.32 -18.46 -6.21
N THR A 164 -6.13 -18.30 -7.26
CA THR A 164 -7.47 -17.70 -7.11
C THR A 164 -8.39 -18.60 -6.27
N VAL A 165 -8.29 -19.91 -6.45
CA VAL A 165 -9.08 -20.89 -5.71
C VAL A 165 -8.67 -20.92 -4.24
N GLU A 166 -7.36 -20.87 -3.94
CA GLU A 166 -6.85 -20.82 -2.57
C GLU A 166 -7.32 -19.55 -1.85
N PHE A 167 -7.20 -18.39 -2.51
CA PHE A 167 -7.66 -17.11 -1.99
C PHE A 167 -9.15 -17.14 -1.65
N LEU A 168 -10.00 -17.57 -2.59
CA LEU A 168 -11.44 -17.61 -2.37
C LEU A 168 -11.82 -18.59 -1.24
N THR A 169 -11.16 -19.75 -1.18
CA THR A 169 -11.42 -20.76 -0.13
C THR A 169 -11.02 -20.21 1.25
N ARG A 170 -9.83 -19.59 1.35
CA ARG A 170 -9.36 -18.97 2.59
C ARG A 170 -10.24 -17.80 2.99
N GLN A 171 -10.57 -16.90 2.07
CA GLN A 171 -11.43 -15.75 2.31
C GLN A 171 -12.77 -16.19 2.90
N VAL A 172 -13.43 -17.19 2.30
CA VAL A 172 -14.72 -17.69 2.83
C VAL A 172 -14.56 -18.23 4.25
N ARG A 173 -13.54 -19.07 4.50
CA ARG A 173 -13.29 -19.63 5.84
C ARG A 173 -13.03 -18.53 6.88
N GLU A 174 -12.10 -17.63 6.60
CA GLU A 174 -11.70 -16.57 7.53
C GLU A 174 -12.85 -15.57 7.77
N MET A 175 -13.67 -15.29 6.76
CA MET A 175 -14.87 -14.47 6.91
C MET A 175 -15.95 -15.14 7.78
N VAL A 176 -16.13 -16.46 7.67
CA VAL A 176 -17.05 -17.22 8.54
C VAL A 176 -16.53 -17.23 9.98
N ASP A 177 -15.23 -17.46 10.18
CA ASP A 177 -14.61 -17.41 11.51
C ASP A 177 -14.77 -16.02 12.15
N LEU A 178 -14.55 -14.96 11.36
CA LEU A 178 -14.77 -13.58 11.79
C LEU A 178 -16.24 -13.29 12.11
N ALA A 179 -17.19 -13.81 11.32
CA ALA A 179 -18.61 -13.68 11.60
C ALA A 179 -19.00 -14.37 12.91
N LEU A 180 -18.50 -15.58 13.16
CA LEU A 180 -18.73 -16.32 14.41
C LEU A 180 -18.13 -15.62 15.62
N ALA A 181 -16.95 -14.99 15.47
CA ALA A 181 -16.37 -14.15 16.51
C ALA A 181 -17.21 -12.89 16.75
N SER A 182 -17.69 -12.24 15.68
CA SER A 182 -18.51 -11.02 15.72
C SER A 182 -19.86 -11.26 16.41
N ARG A 183 -20.47 -12.45 16.22
CA ARG A 183 -21.69 -12.85 16.94
C ARG A 183 -21.55 -12.91 18.47
N LYS A 184 -20.32 -13.00 18.99
CA LYS A 184 -20.04 -13.00 20.43
C LYS A 184 -19.79 -11.59 20.97
N GLN A 185 -19.81 -10.58 20.12
CA GLN A 185 -19.69 -9.17 20.51
C GLN A 185 -21.05 -8.59 20.87
N ARG A 186 -21.05 -7.37 21.39
CA ARG A 186 -22.27 -6.59 21.58
C ARG A 186 -22.78 -6.09 20.23
N PHE A 187 -24.09 -6.20 20.05
CA PHE A 187 -24.83 -5.62 18.94
C PHE A 187 -25.40 -4.28 19.40
N TYR A 188 -25.23 -3.25 18.59
CA TYR A 188 -25.63 -1.88 18.89
C TYR A 188 -26.87 -1.51 18.10
N THR A 189 -27.77 -0.76 18.73
CA THR A 189 -28.81 -0.01 18.00
C THR A 189 -28.17 0.96 17.00
N ILE A 190 -28.94 1.39 16.01
CA ILE A 190 -28.51 2.45 15.09
C ILE A 190 -28.20 3.73 15.87
N GLU A 191 -29.02 4.05 16.88
CA GLU A 191 -28.84 5.21 17.74
C GLU A 191 -27.54 5.14 18.55
N GLU A 192 -27.23 4.01 19.18
CA GLU A 192 -25.97 3.81 19.92
C GLU A 192 -24.76 3.89 18.99
N ALA A 193 -24.83 3.25 17.81
CA ALA A 193 -23.73 3.27 16.85
C ALA A 193 -23.48 4.68 16.30
N ASN A 194 -24.54 5.42 15.99
CA ASN A 194 -24.45 6.83 15.59
C ASN A 194 -23.88 7.69 16.72
N ALA A 195 -24.31 7.48 17.96
CA ALA A 195 -23.77 8.22 19.11
C ALA A 195 -22.28 7.94 19.31
N ILE A 196 -21.85 6.67 19.20
CA ILE A 196 -20.44 6.28 19.25
C ILE A 196 -19.66 6.96 18.12
N TYR A 197 -20.15 6.91 16.88
CA TYR A 197 -19.48 7.52 15.73
C TYR A 197 -19.41 9.06 15.85
N ALA A 198 -20.50 9.70 16.27
CA ALA A 198 -20.55 11.14 16.48
C ALA A 198 -19.67 11.60 17.66
N ALA A 199 -19.16 10.69 18.49
CA ALA A 199 -18.21 11.05 19.54
C ALA A 199 -16.88 11.57 18.99
N PHE A 200 -16.52 11.14 17.77
CA PHE A 200 -15.23 11.47 17.16
C PHE A 200 -15.29 12.80 16.42
N SER A 201 -14.23 13.60 16.61
CA SER A 201 -14.06 14.87 15.91
C SER A 201 -13.72 14.65 14.43
N GLU A 202 -13.92 15.69 13.63
CA GLU A 202 -13.23 15.81 12.34
C GLU A 202 -11.72 15.95 12.56
N TYR A 203 -10.93 15.81 11.50
CA TYR A 203 -9.48 15.94 11.56
C TYR A 203 -8.92 16.50 10.24
N GLN A 204 -7.75 17.11 10.31
CA GLN A 204 -7.05 17.63 9.14
C GLN A 204 -6.38 16.48 8.37
N GLN A 205 -6.81 16.28 7.13
CA GLN A 205 -6.22 15.33 6.18
C GLN A 205 -5.43 16.07 5.12
N ILE A 206 -4.19 15.61 4.90
CA ILE A 206 -3.36 16.09 3.81
C ILE A 206 -3.73 15.29 2.57
N ASN A 207 -4.21 15.97 1.53
CA ASN A 207 -4.54 15.37 0.25
C ASN A 207 -3.50 15.81 -0.78
N PRO A 208 -2.53 14.95 -1.13
CA PRO A 208 -1.53 15.28 -2.13
C PRO A 208 -2.14 15.35 -3.53
N SER A 209 -1.74 16.36 -4.30
CA SER A 209 -2.04 16.53 -5.73
C SER A 209 -0.78 16.30 -6.57
N ASP A 210 -0.89 16.42 -7.90
CA ASP A 210 0.26 16.19 -8.78
C ASP A 210 1.40 17.20 -8.53
N ASP A 211 1.06 18.45 -8.18
CA ASP A 211 2.05 19.54 -8.03
C ASP A 211 2.11 20.13 -6.60
N SER A 212 1.24 19.71 -5.68
CA SER A 212 1.12 20.31 -4.34
C SER A 212 0.42 19.38 -3.34
N TYR A 213 -0.04 19.92 -2.21
CA TYR A 213 -0.96 19.27 -1.30
C TYR A 213 -2.03 20.26 -0.84
N SER A 214 -3.21 19.73 -0.54
CA SER A 214 -4.27 20.49 0.14
C SER A 214 -4.51 19.89 1.52
N ILE A 215 -5.05 20.70 2.43
CA ILE A 215 -5.50 20.21 3.73
C ILE A 215 -7.02 20.39 3.75
N SER A 216 -7.76 19.32 4.00
CA SER A 216 -9.21 19.37 4.23
C SER A 216 -9.55 18.82 5.61
N SER A 217 -10.61 19.37 6.20
CA SER A 217 -11.25 18.74 7.36
C SER A 217 -12.03 17.52 6.86
N GLU A 218 -11.65 16.34 7.35
CA GLU A 218 -12.26 15.07 7.00
C GLU A 218 -12.83 14.39 8.23
N ARG A 219 -13.80 13.51 7.98
CA ARG A 219 -14.44 12.67 9.00
C ARG A 219 -13.84 11.28 8.98
N ILE A 220 -14.06 10.52 10.04
CA ILE A 220 -13.76 9.09 10.04
C ILE A 220 -14.61 8.43 8.93
N GLY A 221 -13.96 7.74 8.00
CA GLY A 221 -14.68 6.99 6.96
C GLY A 221 -15.44 5.81 7.55
N VAL A 222 -16.65 5.53 7.05
CA VAL A 222 -17.38 4.31 7.39
C VAL A 222 -17.20 3.28 6.28
N ILE A 223 -16.64 2.13 6.63
CA ILE A 223 -16.50 0.99 5.73
C ILE A 223 -17.49 -0.08 6.19
N TYR A 224 -18.16 -0.74 5.26
CA TYR A 224 -19.08 -1.81 5.56
C TYR A 224 -18.81 -3.05 4.72
N ALA A 225 -19.08 -4.22 5.30
CA ALA A 225 -18.90 -5.51 4.65
C ALA A 225 -20.23 -6.23 4.47
N SER A 226 -20.86 -6.07 3.30
CA SER A 226 -22.16 -6.70 2.99
C SER A 226 -22.10 -8.23 3.07
N LYS A 227 -21.05 -8.85 2.52
CA LYS A 227 -20.85 -10.31 2.60
C LYS A 227 -20.67 -10.81 4.05
N LEU A 228 -19.95 -10.05 4.88
CA LEU A 228 -19.79 -10.40 6.30
C LEU A 228 -21.10 -10.29 7.07
N SER A 229 -21.89 -9.27 6.76
CA SER A 229 -23.23 -9.06 7.32
C SER A 229 -24.12 -10.29 7.09
N GLY A 230 -24.06 -10.89 5.89
CA GLY A 230 -24.72 -12.17 5.60
C GLY A 230 -24.26 -13.32 6.47
N TYR A 231 -22.94 -13.52 6.59
CA TYR A 231 -22.43 -14.58 7.45
C TYR A 231 -22.78 -14.36 8.93
N ILE A 232 -22.88 -13.11 9.38
CA ILE A 232 -23.34 -12.78 10.74
C ILE A 232 -24.82 -13.14 10.91
N ALA A 233 -25.68 -12.83 9.94
CA ALA A 233 -27.09 -13.25 9.94
C ALA A 233 -27.25 -14.78 9.80
N GLY A 234 -26.27 -15.46 9.19
CA GLY A 234 -26.27 -16.92 8.99
C GLY A 234 -26.52 -17.36 7.56
N ASP A 235 -26.55 -16.40 6.64
CA ASP A 235 -26.74 -16.64 5.23
C ASP A 235 -25.45 -17.12 4.57
N LYS A 236 -25.61 -18.09 3.65
CA LYS A 236 -24.52 -18.56 2.78
C LYS A 236 -24.33 -17.64 1.57
N THR A 237 -25.41 -16.99 1.16
CA THR A 237 -25.50 -16.10 -0.01
C THR A 237 -26.40 -14.92 0.35
N LEU A 238 -25.97 -13.70 0.06
CA LEU A 238 -26.76 -12.50 0.28
C LEU A 238 -27.69 -12.26 -0.92
N SER A 239 -28.96 -11.92 -0.67
CA SER A 239 -29.84 -11.41 -1.72
C SER A 239 -29.51 -9.95 -2.03
N ASP A 240 -29.78 -9.50 -3.27
CA ASP A 240 -29.64 -8.10 -3.66
C ASP A 240 -30.49 -7.16 -2.78
N SER A 241 -31.66 -7.64 -2.33
CA SER A 241 -32.50 -6.90 -1.40
C SER A 241 -31.83 -6.68 -0.04
N ALA A 242 -31.15 -7.69 0.50
CA ALA A 242 -30.42 -7.57 1.76
C ALA A 242 -29.20 -6.65 1.61
N VAL A 243 -28.48 -6.72 0.48
CA VAL A 243 -27.40 -5.76 0.16
C VAL A 243 -27.95 -4.33 0.19
N ALA A 244 -29.05 -4.07 -0.54
CA ALA A 244 -29.64 -2.74 -0.62
C ALA A 244 -30.13 -2.21 0.75
N VAL A 245 -30.59 -3.08 1.65
CA VAL A 245 -30.95 -2.70 3.02
C VAL A 245 -29.71 -2.31 3.82
N ILE A 246 -28.64 -3.10 3.76
CA ILE A 246 -27.37 -2.80 4.46
C ILE A 246 -26.81 -1.46 3.98
N GLU A 247 -26.72 -1.27 2.67
CA GLU A 247 -26.20 -0.02 2.08
C GLU A 247 -27.05 1.18 2.47
N ARG A 248 -28.38 1.05 2.42
CA ARG A 248 -29.28 2.12 2.85
C ARG A 248 -29.06 2.48 4.31
N VAL A 249 -28.98 1.49 5.20
CA VAL A 249 -28.79 1.74 6.64
C VAL A 249 -27.45 2.43 6.87
N ILE A 250 -26.36 1.96 6.27
CA ILE A 250 -25.05 2.59 6.45
C ILE A 250 -25.02 4.00 5.86
N ASN A 251 -25.53 4.21 4.63
CA ASN A 251 -25.46 5.50 3.96
C ASN A 251 -26.47 6.55 4.48
N SER A 252 -27.51 6.12 5.19
CA SER A 252 -28.49 7.04 5.80
C SER A 252 -28.14 7.40 7.25
N ASN A 253 -27.04 6.87 7.76
CA ASN A 253 -26.55 7.04 9.12
C ASN A 253 -25.08 7.45 9.06
N PHE A 254 -24.50 7.92 10.17
CA PHE A 254 -23.09 8.35 10.22
C PHE A 254 -22.70 9.65 9.48
N ASP A 255 -23.65 10.58 9.30
CA ASP A 255 -23.39 11.91 8.74
C ASP A 255 -23.08 13.00 9.78
N GLN A 256 -22.93 12.64 11.07
CA GLN A 256 -22.74 13.58 12.17
C GLN A 256 -21.42 13.33 12.92
N THR A 257 -20.74 14.41 13.31
CA THR A 257 -19.51 14.43 14.13
C THR A 257 -19.60 15.50 15.22
N SER A 258 -18.79 15.37 16.28
CA SER A 258 -18.84 16.24 17.46
C SER A 258 -18.22 17.64 17.28
N GLY A 259 -17.67 17.94 16.10
CA GLY A 259 -17.15 19.26 15.76
C GLY A 259 -15.88 19.22 14.90
N GLU A 260 -15.53 20.39 14.37
CA GLU A 260 -14.28 20.61 13.65
C GLU A 260 -13.08 20.55 14.62
N SER A 261 -11.98 19.96 14.16
CA SER A 261 -10.71 19.96 14.88
C SER A 261 -9.57 20.33 13.94
N ASP A 262 -8.61 21.08 14.47
CA ASP A 262 -7.34 21.35 13.81
C ASP A 262 -6.33 20.20 14.01
N ALA A 263 -6.73 19.15 14.73
CA ALA A 263 -5.89 17.97 14.96
C ALA A 263 -5.71 17.16 13.68
N MET A 264 -4.53 16.53 13.53
CA MET A 264 -4.23 15.61 12.43
C MET A 264 -4.83 14.21 12.60
N TYR A 265 -5.48 13.97 13.74
CA TYR A 265 -6.14 12.73 14.09
C TYR A 265 -7.53 13.01 14.64
N PRO A 266 -8.51 12.15 14.32
CA PRO A 266 -9.80 12.22 14.98
C PRO A 266 -9.62 11.88 16.47
N ALA A 267 -10.27 12.65 17.34
CA ALA A 267 -10.20 12.47 18.77
C ALA A 267 -11.59 12.23 19.36
N ALA A 268 -11.65 11.45 20.45
CA ALA A 268 -12.86 11.29 21.25
C ALA A 268 -12.56 11.38 22.74
N THR A 269 -13.48 12.00 23.47
CA THR A 269 -13.44 12.04 24.93
C THR A 269 -14.18 10.84 25.50
N VAL A 270 -13.52 10.11 26.40
CA VAL A 270 -14.02 8.89 27.04
C VAL A 270 -14.03 9.10 28.54
N ILE A 271 -15.21 9.03 29.14
CA ILE A 271 -15.36 9.13 30.59
C ILE A 271 -15.17 7.74 31.18
N VAL A 272 -14.21 7.61 32.10
CA VAL A 272 -13.81 6.36 32.73
C VAL A 272 -14.37 6.30 34.15
N GLY A 273 -15.21 5.30 34.42
CA GLY A 273 -15.70 4.97 35.75
C GLY A 273 -14.97 3.77 36.37
N ASP A 274 -15.53 3.23 37.47
CA ASP A 274 -14.90 2.15 38.25
C ASP A 274 -14.70 0.82 37.49
N GLN A 275 -15.45 0.61 36.40
CA GLN A 275 -15.32 -0.56 35.50
C GLN A 275 -16.12 -0.42 34.19
N GLN A 276 -16.53 0.81 33.88
CA GLN A 276 -17.33 1.14 32.71
C GLN A 276 -16.75 2.37 32.05
N LEU A 277 -16.98 2.48 30.76
CA LEU A 277 -16.58 3.59 29.92
C LEU A 277 -17.85 4.23 29.39
N MET A 278 -17.85 5.55 29.26
CA MET A 278 -18.93 6.27 28.61
C MET A 278 -18.36 7.06 27.44
N LEU A 279 -18.91 6.81 26.27
CA LEU A 279 -18.53 7.44 25.01
C LEU A 279 -19.79 8.08 24.42
N ASN A 280 -19.83 9.42 24.41
CA ASN A 280 -20.96 10.21 23.93
C ASN A 280 -22.34 9.70 24.41
N GLY A 281 -22.45 9.46 25.72
CA GLY A 281 -23.68 8.98 26.37
C GLY A 281 -23.93 7.47 26.27
N VAL A 282 -23.11 6.71 25.53
CA VAL A 282 -23.22 5.25 25.45
C VAL A 282 -22.32 4.60 26.50
N ALA A 283 -22.94 3.81 27.39
CA ALA A 283 -22.23 3.02 28.38
C ALA A 283 -21.63 1.75 27.74
N LEU A 284 -20.34 1.55 27.93
CA LEU A 284 -19.53 0.50 27.33
C LEU A 284 -18.81 -0.29 28.43
N THR A 285 -18.79 -1.61 28.30
CA THR A 285 -17.86 -2.44 29.06
C THR A 285 -16.44 -2.32 28.49
N ALA A 286 -15.43 -2.76 29.24
CA ALA A 286 -14.06 -2.84 28.72
C ALA A 286 -13.97 -3.67 27.43
N LYS A 287 -14.75 -4.75 27.33
CA LYS A 287 -14.81 -5.59 26.13
C LYS A 287 -15.43 -4.83 24.95
N ASP A 288 -16.55 -4.15 25.18
CA ASP A 288 -17.26 -3.38 24.15
C ASP A 288 -16.34 -2.31 23.55
N PHE A 289 -15.68 -1.53 24.41
CA PHE A 289 -14.78 -0.47 23.98
C PHE A 289 -13.55 -1.03 23.25
N LYS A 290 -12.98 -2.15 23.71
CA LYS A 290 -11.90 -2.84 23.01
C LYS A 290 -12.34 -3.28 21.60
N ASP A 291 -13.51 -3.89 21.45
CA ASP A 291 -14.01 -4.35 20.15
C ASP A 291 -14.27 -3.16 19.20
N ILE A 292 -14.73 -2.01 19.72
CA ILE A 292 -14.82 -0.75 18.95
C ILE A 292 -13.44 -0.27 18.50
N LEU A 293 -12.45 -0.21 19.40
CA LEU A 293 -11.09 0.24 19.06
C LEU A 293 -10.43 -0.66 18.01
N LEU A 294 -10.68 -1.97 18.05
CA LEU A 294 -10.19 -2.92 17.05
C LEU A 294 -10.85 -2.77 15.68
N ALA A 295 -11.98 -2.07 15.58
CA ALA A 295 -12.67 -1.83 14.32
C ALA A 295 -12.14 -0.64 13.54
N PHE A 296 -11.26 0.17 14.14
CA PHE A 296 -10.60 1.26 13.44
C PHE A 296 -9.44 0.77 12.55
N GLY A 297 -9.33 1.39 11.38
CA GLY A 297 -8.22 1.26 10.44
C GLY A 297 -7.54 2.59 10.16
N GLY A 298 -6.50 2.55 9.32
CA GLY A 298 -5.72 3.72 8.91
C GLY A 298 -5.00 4.40 10.08
N ARG A 299 -5.11 5.73 10.16
CA ARG A 299 -4.51 6.56 11.24
C ARG A 299 -5.02 6.24 12.65
N GLY A 300 -6.13 5.51 12.78
CA GLY A 300 -6.77 5.24 14.07
C GLY A 300 -7.39 6.50 14.70
N VAL A 301 -7.65 6.44 16.01
CA VAL A 301 -8.30 7.53 16.75
C VAL A 301 -7.50 7.87 18.01
N MET A 302 -7.44 9.14 18.38
CA MET A 302 -6.88 9.57 19.67
C MET A 302 -7.96 9.53 20.75
N LEU A 303 -7.57 9.11 21.94
CA LEU A 303 -8.48 8.98 23.07
C LEU A 303 -8.09 9.99 24.15
N ASP A 304 -9.01 10.88 24.51
CA ASP A 304 -8.90 11.63 25.75
C ASP A 304 -9.69 10.91 26.85
N PHE A 305 -9.09 10.83 28.04
CA PHE A 305 -9.70 10.12 29.16
C PHE A 305 -10.00 11.09 30.29
N GLU A 306 -11.24 11.05 30.75
CA GLU A 306 -11.74 11.78 31.91
C GLU A 306 -12.20 10.81 33.01
N GLY A 307 -12.41 11.28 34.23
CA GLY A 307 -13.00 10.48 35.33
C GLY A 307 -12.02 9.80 36.28
N TYR A 308 -10.70 9.93 36.05
CA TYR A 308 -9.68 9.54 37.03
C TYR A 308 -8.53 10.57 37.10
N THR A 309 -7.82 10.60 38.22
CA THR A 309 -6.64 11.44 38.43
C THR A 309 -5.36 10.62 38.42
N GLY A 310 -4.35 11.04 37.67
CA GLY A 310 -3.04 10.38 37.64
C GLY A 310 -2.94 9.29 36.58
N LYS A 311 -2.48 8.10 36.97
CA LYS A 311 -2.28 6.98 36.02
C LYS A 311 -3.60 6.33 35.63
N ALA A 312 -3.69 5.89 34.37
CA ALA A 312 -4.83 5.11 33.88
C ALA A 312 -5.05 3.86 34.74
N PRO A 313 -6.31 3.49 35.04
CA PRO A 313 -6.60 2.27 35.78
C PRO A 313 -6.01 1.03 35.12
N ASP A 314 -5.46 0.11 35.92
CA ASP A 314 -4.84 -1.13 35.45
C ASP A 314 -5.74 -1.96 34.52
N TRP A 315 -7.03 -1.99 34.81
CA TRP A 315 -8.00 -2.74 34.00
C TRP A 315 -8.15 -2.13 32.60
N LEU A 316 -8.14 -0.79 32.49
CA LEU A 316 -8.26 -0.09 31.21
C LEU A 316 -7.03 -0.39 30.34
N VAL A 317 -5.84 -0.33 30.95
CA VAL A 317 -4.58 -0.63 30.27
C VAL A 317 -4.56 -2.09 29.78
N LYS A 318 -4.73 -3.06 30.69
CA LYS A 318 -4.55 -4.49 30.39
C LYS A 318 -5.66 -5.09 29.54
N GLN A 319 -6.91 -4.63 29.72
CA GLN A 319 -8.07 -5.22 29.04
C GLN A 319 -8.43 -4.51 27.74
N VAL A 320 -8.05 -3.24 27.58
CA VAL A 320 -8.44 -2.42 26.42
C VAL A 320 -7.23 -1.93 25.65
N LEU A 321 -6.36 -1.12 26.26
CA LEU A 321 -5.33 -0.38 25.53
C LEU A 321 -4.23 -1.29 24.98
N GLU A 322 -3.63 -2.15 25.81
CA GLU A 322 -2.57 -3.05 25.35
C GLU A 322 -3.07 -4.03 24.26
N PRO A 323 -4.25 -4.69 24.40
CA PRO A 323 -4.75 -5.59 23.36
C PRO A 323 -5.13 -4.91 22.04
N THR A 324 -5.46 -3.61 22.09
CA THR A 324 -5.79 -2.82 20.88
C THR A 324 -4.56 -2.15 20.27
N GLY A 325 -3.39 -2.32 20.89
CA GLY A 325 -2.15 -1.69 20.43
C GLY A 325 -2.11 -0.19 20.71
N TYR A 326 -2.80 0.30 21.73
CA TYR A 326 -2.68 1.69 22.18
C TYR A 326 -1.54 1.82 23.19
N ILE A 327 -0.76 2.90 23.07
CA ILE A 327 0.24 3.31 24.05
C ILE A 327 -0.32 4.56 24.74
N GLY A 328 -0.93 4.37 25.91
CA GLY A 328 -1.63 5.43 26.61
C GLY A 328 -2.87 5.89 25.84
N LYS A 329 -2.83 7.12 25.31
CA LYS A 329 -3.97 7.79 24.64
C LYS A 329 -3.93 7.68 23.11
N THR A 330 -2.88 7.11 22.55
CA THR A 330 -2.61 7.11 21.10
C THR A 330 -2.45 5.69 20.56
N PRO A 331 -2.92 5.43 19.33
CA PRO A 331 -2.66 4.17 18.65
C PRO A 331 -1.14 4.02 18.42
N LYS A 332 -0.61 2.81 18.58
CA LYS A 332 0.80 2.52 18.29
C LYS A 332 1.03 2.66 16.79
N LEU A 333 2.03 3.47 16.43
CA LEU A 333 2.43 3.66 15.04
C LEU A 333 2.88 2.31 14.43
N PRO A 334 2.52 2.01 13.16
CA PRO A 334 3.07 0.85 12.46
C PRO A 334 4.60 0.99 12.36
N GLY A 335 5.35 0.10 13.04
CA GLY A 335 6.81 0.02 12.90
C GLY A 335 7.66 0.47 14.10
N SER A 336 7.07 0.89 15.22
CA SER A 336 7.81 1.16 16.48
C SER A 336 8.01 -0.07 17.36
#